data_AF-A0A8E5IL98-F1
#
_entry.id   AF-A0A8E5IL98-F1
#
_cell.length_a   1.000
_cell.length_b   1.000
_cell.length_c   1.000
_cell.angle_alpha   90.00
_cell.angle_beta   90.00
_cell.angle_gamma   90.00
#
_symmetry.space_group_name_H-M   'P 1'
#
loop_
_entity.id
_entity.type
_entity.pdbx_description
1 polymer ?
#
loop_
_entity_poly.entity_id
_entity_poly.type
_entity_poly.pdbx_seq_one_letter_code
_entity_poly.pdbx_strand_id
1 'polypeptide(L)'
;MRLSRSLCKVVGDVIANSGSHAALDMLFLSSGAPGEPPAGSHSTKWKDWLFLAGQDPATDSLSVLGGVIEEFMDLPPKEETPEYIEWKEKREKIEAVLQDNGLRYYRFGRVLPQGQIPPNQVDYPDSVITYQQPVMPEKVESLLERLIKGLHRAMHPLTHRRKGSQVLSFNNEYDVQDLLHALLRPWVQDIRPEEFTPSYAGSSTRMDFLLPAHKLVLETKIVRDRNHAKKIGDELIIDTEHYRRHMDCKNLWCVIYDPNKFITNSEGLKSDLEGKRISKDGELIVKVFVL
;
A
#
# COMPACT_ATOMS: atom_id res chain seq x y z
N MET A 1 -25.78 -5.05 1.05
CA MET A 1 -25.55 -6.22 0.16
C MET A 1 -26.36 -7.39 0.71
N ARG A 2 -26.93 -8.26 -0.13
CA ARG A 2 -27.65 -9.42 0.41
C ARG A 2 -26.67 -10.42 1.02
N LEU A 3 -26.96 -10.86 2.25
CA LEU A 3 -26.25 -11.96 2.90
C LEU A 3 -27.03 -13.26 2.66
N SER A 4 -26.36 -14.30 2.19
CA SER A 4 -27.01 -15.59 1.95
C SER A 4 -27.38 -16.27 3.27
N ARG A 5 -28.43 -17.10 3.26
CA ARG A 5 -28.85 -17.86 4.44
C ARG A 5 -27.78 -18.84 4.93
N SER A 6 -26.95 -19.38 4.04
CA SER A 6 -25.84 -20.27 4.40
C SER A 6 -24.76 -19.52 5.18
N LEU A 7 -24.37 -18.33 4.70
CA LEU A 7 -23.44 -17.44 5.41
C LEU A 7 -23.98 -17.06 6.80
N CYS A 8 -25.22 -16.58 6.87
CA CYS A 8 -25.84 -16.18 8.13
C CYS A 8 -25.93 -17.36 9.12
N LYS A 9 -26.22 -18.57 8.64
CA LYS A 9 -26.28 -19.76 9.48
C LYS A 9 -24.91 -20.12 10.07
N VAL A 10 -23.87 -20.20 9.25
CA VAL A 10 -22.52 -20.57 9.71
C VAL A 10 -22.02 -19.56 10.73
N VAL A 11 -22.16 -18.26 10.43
CA VAL A 11 -21.74 -17.20 11.35
C VAL A 11 -22.56 -17.21 12.63
N GLY A 12 -23.89 -17.30 12.52
CA GLY A 12 -24.81 -17.37 13.66
C GLY A 12 -24.51 -18.55 14.59
N ASP A 13 -24.20 -19.72 14.05
CA ASP A 13 -23.85 -20.92 14.82
C ASP A 13 -22.49 -20.75 15.56
N VAL A 14 -21.52 -20.05 14.96
CA VAL A 14 -20.21 -19.80 15.58
C VAL A 14 -20.31 -18.81 16.74
N ILE A 15 -20.99 -17.69 16.55
CA ILE A 15 -21.13 -16.65 17.57
C ILE A 15 -22.17 -17.00 18.65
N ALA A 16 -23.06 -17.96 18.40
CA ALA A 16 -24.07 -18.38 19.38
C ALA A 16 -23.47 -18.75 20.75
N ASN A 17 -22.21 -19.21 20.77
CA ASN A 17 -21.51 -19.67 21.97
C ASN A 17 -20.54 -18.63 22.57
N SER A 18 -20.45 -17.41 22.02
CA SER A 18 -19.48 -16.41 22.49
C SER A 18 -19.99 -15.51 23.62
N GLY A 19 -21.30 -15.50 23.91
CA GLY A 19 -21.85 -14.64 24.94
C GLY A 19 -23.31 -14.94 25.26
N SER A 20 -23.86 -14.22 26.24
CA SER A 20 -25.29 -14.27 26.58
C SER A 20 -26.14 -13.55 25.51
N HIS A 21 -27.46 -13.78 25.51
CA HIS A 21 -28.38 -13.04 24.64
C HIS A 21 -28.17 -11.51 24.74
N ALA A 22 -28.05 -10.96 25.95
CA ALA A 22 -27.86 -9.52 26.13
C ALA A 22 -26.52 -9.01 25.56
N ALA A 23 -25.44 -9.79 25.70
CA ALA A 23 -24.13 -9.41 25.18
C ALA A 23 -24.14 -9.41 23.64
N LEU A 24 -24.72 -10.43 23.03
CA LEU A 24 -24.84 -10.54 21.57
C LEU A 24 -25.83 -9.52 21.00
N ASP A 25 -26.90 -9.17 21.72
CA ASP A 25 -27.80 -8.08 21.32
C ASP A 25 -27.05 -6.76 21.21
N MET A 26 -26.25 -6.43 22.23
CA MET A 26 -25.40 -5.24 22.22
C MET A 26 -24.36 -5.27 21.11
N LEU A 27 -23.76 -6.43 20.82
CA LEU A 27 -22.79 -6.60 19.74
C LEU A 27 -23.40 -6.33 18.37
N PHE A 28 -24.59 -6.86 18.11
CA PHE A 28 -25.30 -6.62 16.85
C PHE A 28 -25.69 -5.15 16.69
N LEU A 29 -26.23 -4.53 17.74
CA LEU A 29 -26.59 -3.11 17.73
C LEU A 29 -25.37 -2.21 17.51
N SER A 30 -24.25 -2.46 18.23
CA SER A 30 -23.02 -1.70 18.06
C SER A 30 -22.37 -1.90 16.68
N SER A 31 -22.61 -3.06 16.06
CA SER A 31 -22.20 -3.34 14.68
C SER A 31 -23.12 -2.72 13.61
N GLY A 32 -24.22 -2.08 14.02
CA GLY A 32 -25.15 -1.39 13.12
C GLY A 32 -26.29 -2.26 12.57
N ALA A 33 -26.64 -3.37 13.25
CA ALA A 33 -27.75 -4.21 12.84
C ALA A 33 -29.08 -3.45 12.92
N PRO A 34 -30.02 -3.67 11.96
CA PRO A 34 -31.24 -2.88 11.90
C PRO A 34 -32.29 -3.40 12.86
N GLY A 35 -33.14 -2.48 13.31
CA GLY A 35 -34.33 -2.78 14.09
C GLY A 35 -34.04 -3.39 15.46
N GLU A 36 -35.07 -3.99 16.05
CA GLU A 36 -34.98 -4.64 17.34
C GLU A 36 -34.46 -6.09 17.24
N PRO A 37 -33.78 -6.62 18.27
CA PRO A 37 -33.31 -7.98 18.28
C PRO A 37 -34.43 -9.00 17.99
N PRO A 38 -34.25 -9.92 17.02
CA PRO A 38 -35.27 -10.93 16.70
C PRO A 38 -35.58 -11.86 17.88
N ALA A 39 -36.82 -12.36 17.96
CA ALA A 39 -37.16 -13.39 18.93
C ALA A 39 -36.66 -14.77 18.47
N GLY A 40 -36.18 -15.61 19.39
CA GLY A 40 -35.79 -16.99 19.07
C GLY A 40 -34.65 -17.53 19.94
N SER A 41 -34.25 -18.78 19.68
CA SER A 41 -33.09 -19.41 20.30
C SER A 41 -31.77 -18.77 19.84
N HIS A 42 -30.67 -18.97 20.59
CA HIS A 42 -29.32 -18.56 20.17
C HIS A 42 -28.99 -18.99 18.73
N SER A 43 -29.31 -20.23 18.34
CA SER A 43 -29.04 -20.74 16.98
C SER A 43 -29.88 -20.10 15.87
N THR A 44 -30.97 -19.41 16.21
CA THR A 44 -31.91 -18.85 15.23
C THR A 44 -31.86 -17.33 15.17
N LYS A 45 -31.82 -16.69 16.33
CA LYS A 45 -31.83 -15.24 16.47
C LYS A 45 -30.72 -14.56 15.66
N TRP A 46 -29.48 -15.02 15.80
CA TRP A 46 -28.32 -14.34 15.21
C TRP A 46 -28.24 -14.49 13.70
N LYS A 47 -28.53 -15.70 13.17
CA LYS A 47 -28.59 -15.91 11.72
C LYS A 47 -29.72 -15.09 11.08
N ASP A 48 -30.86 -14.96 11.77
CA ASP A 48 -32.01 -14.23 11.22
C ASP A 48 -31.74 -12.72 11.26
N TRP A 49 -31.05 -12.22 12.28
CA TRP A 49 -30.67 -10.81 12.34
C TRP A 49 -29.64 -10.43 11.29
N LEU A 50 -28.61 -11.26 11.06
CA LEU A 50 -27.69 -11.09 9.93
C LEU A 50 -28.45 -11.10 8.60
N PHE A 51 -29.41 -12.02 8.45
CA PHE A 51 -30.21 -12.09 7.23
C PHE A 51 -31.06 -10.82 7.03
N LEU A 52 -31.69 -10.30 8.10
CA LEU A 52 -32.43 -9.03 8.07
C LEU A 52 -31.52 -7.85 7.71
N ALA A 53 -30.31 -7.78 8.29
CA ALA A 53 -29.30 -6.78 7.94
C ALA A 53 -28.91 -6.84 6.45
N GLY A 54 -28.85 -8.04 5.86
CA GLY A 54 -28.61 -8.21 4.43
C GLY A 54 -29.77 -7.78 3.53
N GLN A 55 -30.99 -7.76 4.05
CA GLN A 55 -32.21 -7.43 3.30
C GLN A 55 -32.62 -5.97 3.40
N ASP A 56 -32.14 -5.27 4.43
CA ASP A 56 -32.40 -3.84 4.63
C ASP A 56 -31.50 -2.97 3.73
N PRO A 57 -32.07 -2.19 2.79
CA PRO A 57 -31.29 -1.29 1.93
C PRO A 57 -30.59 -0.15 2.69
N ALA A 58 -31.06 0.21 3.88
CA ALA A 58 -30.48 1.28 4.70
C ALA A 58 -29.29 0.81 5.54
N THR A 59 -29.07 -0.50 5.65
CA THR A 59 -28.02 -1.08 6.48
C THR A 59 -26.79 -1.47 5.66
N ASP A 60 -25.60 -1.09 6.13
CA ASP A 60 -24.35 -1.68 5.66
C ASP A 60 -24.19 -3.10 6.24
N SER A 61 -24.82 -4.05 5.57
CA SER A 61 -24.78 -5.47 5.90
C SER A 61 -23.38 -6.05 6.07
N LEU A 62 -22.37 -5.52 5.35
CA LEU A 62 -20.99 -6.03 5.43
C LEU A 62 -20.29 -5.50 6.66
N SER A 63 -20.54 -4.23 7.01
CA SER A 63 -20.11 -3.66 8.29
C SER A 63 -20.73 -4.43 9.47
N VAL A 64 -22.02 -4.75 9.42
CA VAL A 64 -22.69 -5.55 10.46
C VAL A 64 -22.07 -6.93 10.59
N LEU A 65 -21.94 -7.65 9.46
CA LEU A 65 -21.35 -8.98 9.44
C LEU A 65 -19.93 -8.99 10.00
N GLY A 66 -19.13 -8.00 9.59
CA GLY A 66 -17.75 -7.87 9.98
C GLY A 66 -17.56 -7.52 11.46
N GLY A 67 -18.32 -6.55 11.98
CA GLY A 67 -18.29 -6.17 13.39
C GLY A 67 -18.71 -7.31 14.32
N VAL A 68 -19.72 -8.09 13.92
CA VAL A 68 -20.19 -9.24 14.71
C VAL A 68 -19.16 -10.36 14.82
N ILE A 69 -18.32 -10.56 13.80
CA ILE A 69 -17.31 -11.63 13.81
C ILE A 69 -15.91 -11.15 14.19
N GLU A 70 -15.69 -9.84 14.35
CA GLU A 70 -14.37 -9.25 14.53
C GLU A 70 -13.60 -9.88 15.69
N GLU A 71 -14.18 -9.85 16.89
CA GLU A 71 -13.53 -10.37 18.10
C GLU A 71 -13.16 -11.85 17.94
N PHE A 72 -14.08 -12.65 17.38
CA PHE A 72 -13.83 -14.06 17.12
C PHE A 72 -12.71 -14.27 16.09
N MET A 73 -12.67 -13.48 15.01
CA MET A 73 -11.72 -13.65 13.91
C MET A 73 -10.31 -13.12 14.24
N ASP A 74 -10.21 -12.11 15.10
CA ASP A 74 -8.97 -11.39 15.39
C ASP A 74 -8.31 -11.77 16.74
N LEU A 75 -9.03 -12.44 17.65
CA LEU A 75 -8.53 -12.84 18.97
C LEU A 75 -8.45 -14.38 19.11
N PRO A 76 -7.35 -15.01 18.64
CA PRO A 76 -7.17 -16.45 18.80
C PRO A 76 -6.97 -16.84 20.27
N PRO A 77 -7.45 -18.02 20.71
CA PRO A 77 -7.05 -18.65 21.96
C PRO A 77 -5.54 -18.94 22.01
N LYS A 78 -5.04 -19.32 23.18
CA LYS A 78 -3.62 -19.68 23.35
C LYS A 78 -3.25 -20.86 22.43
N GLU A 79 -2.15 -20.74 21.70
CA GLU A 79 -1.65 -21.81 20.82
C GLU A 79 -1.46 -23.13 21.60
N GLU A 80 -1.66 -24.26 20.92
CA GLU A 80 -1.51 -25.64 21.45
C GLU A 80 -2.55 -26.06 22.51
N THR A 81 -3.66 -25.35 22.68
CA THR A 81 -4.79 -25.80 23.51
C THR A 81 -5.92 -26.42 22.68
N PRO A 82 -6.78 -27.28 23.27
CA PRO A 82 -7.95 -27.82 22.57
C PRO A 82 -8.87 -26.72 22.00
N GLU A 83 -9.01 -25.61 22.72
CA GLU A 83 -9.81 -24.46 22.30
C GLU A 83 -9.24 -23.78 21.05
N TYR A 84 -7.91 -23.77 20.87
CA TYR A 84 -7.28 -23.25 19.67
C TYR A 84 -7.60 -24.11 18.44
N ILE A 85 -7.63 -25.44 18.59
CA ILE A 85 -7.99 -26.36 17.50
C ILE A 85 -9.44 -26.13 17.09
N GLU A 86 -10.36 -26.06 18.06
CA GLU A 86 -11.78 -25.81 17.81
C GLU A 86 -12.02 -24.43 17.18
N TRP A 87 -11.33 -23.40 17.68
CA TRP A 87 -11.38 -22.05 17.12
C TRP A 87 -10.90 -22.02 15.67
N LYS A 88 -9.77 -22.70 15.38
CA LYS A 88 -9.20 -22.76 14.04
C LYS A 88 -10.17 -23.41 13.04
N GLU A 89 -10.80 -24.53 13.41
CA GLU A 89 -11.81 -25.18 12.57
C GLU A 89 -13.03 -24.28 12.31
N LYS A 90 -13.51 -23.57 13.33
CA LYS A 90 -14.64 -22.62 13.19
C LYS A 90 -14.26 -21.42 12.32
N ARG A 91 -13.03 -20.92 12.46
CA ARG A 91 -12.50 -19.81 11.65
C ARG A 91 -12.36 -20.21 10.19
N GLU A 92 -11.82 -21.40 9.90
CA GLU A 92 -11.71 -21.93 8.54
C GLU A 92 -13.10 -22.11 7.90
N LYS A 93 -14.11 -22.55 8.66
CA LYS A 93 -15.51 -22.62 8.20
C LYS A 93 -16.08 -21.24 7.83
N ILE A 94 -15.79 -20.20 8.63
CA ILE A 94 -16.21 -18.82 8.32
C ILE A 94 -15.51 -18.31 7.05
N GLU A 95 -14.21 -18.54 6.91
CA GLU A 95 -13.47 -18.12 5.72
C GLU A 95 -13.97 -18.81 4.45
N ALA A 96 -14.25 -20.11 4.52
CA ALA A 96 -14.79 -20.88 3.40
C ALA A 96 -16.17 -20.34 2.98
N VAL A 97 -17.11 -20.14 3.92
CA VAL A 97 -18.45 -19.65 3.56
C VAL A 97 -18.43 -18.20 3.07
N LEU A 98 -17.52 -17.35 3.57
CA LEU A 98 -17.30 -16.01 3.01
C LEU A 98 -16.83 -16.12 1.56
N GLN A 99 -15.83 -16.96 1.29
CA GLN A 99 -15.30 -17.16 -0.05
C GLN A 99 -16.38 -17.68 -1.02
N ASP A 100 -17.20 -18.64 -0.61
CA ASP A 100 -18.33 -19.16 -1.41
C ASP A 100 -19.35 -18.08 -1.75
N ASN A 101 -19.46 -17.06 -0.89
CA ASN A 101 -20.31 -15.88 -1.11
C ASN A 101 -19.60 -14.74 -1.83
N GLY A 102 -18.40 -14.99 -2.38
CA GLY A 102 -17.58 -13.98 -3.03
C GLY A 102 -17.18 -12.87 -2.06
N LEU A 103 -16.92 -13.18 -0.80
CA LEU A 103 -16.50 -12.26 0.25
C LEU A 103 -15.12 -12.65 0.80
N ARG A 104 -14.43 -11.69 1.40
CA ARG A 104 -13.20 -11.90 2.14
C ARG A 104 -13.19 -11.08 3.43
N TYR A 105 -12.79 -11.72 4.52
CA TYR A 105 -12.52 -11.04 5.77
C TYR A 105 -11.10 -10.49 5.81
N TYR A 106 -10.95 -9.30 6.39
CA TYR A 106 -9.72 -8.64 6.76
C TYR A 106 -9.83 -8.21 8.23
N ARG A 107 -8.69 -8.11 8.91
CA ARG A 107 -8.62 -7.65 10.30
C ARG A 107 -9.38 -6.35 10.54
N PHE A 108 -9.80 -6.13 11.79
CA PHE A 108 -10.66 -5.02 12.20
C PHE A 108 -12.07 -5.08 11.57
N GLY A 109 -12.66 -6.27 11.53
CA GLY A 109 -14.06 -6.44 11.13
C GLY A 109 -14.35 -6.11 9.66
N ARG A 110 -13.34 -6.05 8.77
CA ARG A 110 -13.54 -5.56 7.41
C ARG A 110 -13.87 -6.69 6.44
N VAL A 111 -15.11 -6.77 5.96
CA VAL A 111 -15.55 -7.74 4.96
C VAL A 111 -15.73 -7.06 3.60
N LEU A 112 -15.09 -7.59 2.55
CA LEU A 112 -15.13 -7.03 1.20
C LEU A 112 -15.54 -8.07 0.14
N PRO A 113 -16.27 -7.69 -0.91
CA PRO A 113 -16.50 -8.57 -2.06
C PRO A 113 -15.19 -8.92 -2.78
N GLN A 114 -14.94 -10.21 -2.98
CA GLN A 114 -13.99 -10.71 -3.98
C GLN A 114 -14.68 -10.59 -5.34
N GLY A 115 -14.23 -9.65 -6.16
CA GLY A 115 -14.79 -9.43 -7.50
C GLY A 115 -14.89 -10.74 -8.28
N GLN A 116 -16.11 -11.14 -8.65
CA GLN A 116 -16.32 -12.23 -9.58
C GLN A 116 -15.92 -11.76 -10.98
N ILE A 117 -15.10 -12.54 -11.68
CA ILE A 117 -14.93 -12.44 -13.13
C ILE A 117 -16.21 -13.03 -13.74
N PRO A 118 -17.07 -12.26 -14.43
CA PRO A 118 -18.25 -12.84 -15.05
C PRO A 118 -17.85 -13.70 -16.27
N PRO A 119 -18.48 -14.86 -16.49
CA PRO A 119 -18.46 -15.48 -17.80
C PRO A 119 -19.16 -14.55 -18.80
N ASN A 120 -18.55 -14.40 -19.98
CA ASN A 120 -18.97 -13.56 -21.09
C ASN A 120 -20.49 -13.46 -21.33
N GLN A 121 -20.89 -12.27 -21.81
CA GLN A 121 -22.20 -11.83 -22.32
C GLN A 121 -23.21 -11.35 -21.27
N VAL A 122 -23.29 -10.02 -21.05
CA VAL A 122 -24.45 -9.15 -21.39
C VAL A 122 -23.96 -7.68 -21.36
N ASP A 123 -24.28 -6.92 -22.41
CA ASP A 123 -24.06 -5.47 -22.50
C ASP A 123 -24.87 -4.71 -21.43
N TYR A 124 -24.19 -3.98 -20.54
CA TYR A 124 -24.80 -2.96 -19.68
C TYR A 124 -24.31 -1.58 -20.13
N PRO A 125 -25.22 -0.61 -20.38
CA PRO A 125 -24.84 0.75 -20.71
C PRO A 125 -24.32 1.49 -19.45
N ASP A 126 -23.06 1.92 -19.54
CA ASP A 126 -22.38 3.00 -18.82
C ASP A 126 -22.72 3.22 -17.33
N SER A 127 -22.18 2.35 -16.48
CA SER A 127 -21.61 2.84 -15.22
C SER A 127 -20.09 2.82 -15.36
N VAL A 128 -19.47 3.99 -15.47
CA VAL A 128 -18.01 4.16 -15.55
C VAL A 128 -17.40 3.75 -14.20
N ILE A 129 -17.23 2.45 -14.00
CA ILE A 129 -16.24 1.93 -13.07
C ILE A 129 -14.95 1.95 -13.86
N THR A 130 -14.15 3.00 -13.66
CA THR A 130 -12.79 3.05 -14.20
C THR A 130 -11.95 2.03 -13.44
N TYR A 131 -12.10 0.75 -13.78
CA TYR A 131 -10.97 -0.16 -13.77
C TYR A 131 -10.01 0.43 -14.80
N GLN A 132 -9.21 1.42 -14.37
CA GLN A 132 -8.00 1.71 -15.11
C GLN A 132 -7.22 0.41 -15.05
N GLN A 133 -7.33 -0.39 -16.12
CA GLN A 133 -6.32 -1.39 -16.41
C GLN A 133 -4.97 -0.71 -16.19
N PRO A 134 -3.97 -1.38 -15.59
CA PRO A 134 -2.65 -0.81 -15.47
C PRO A 134 -2.19 -0.42 -16.87
N VAL A 135 -2.34 0.87 -17.20
CA VAL A 135 -1.94 1.40 -18.50
C VAL A 135 -0.43 1.35 -18.48
N MET A 136 0.14 0.55 -19.38
CA MET A 136 1.56 0.58 -19.63
C MET A 136 1.88 2.03 -20.04
N PRO A 137 2.74 2.74 -19.28
CA PRO A 137 3.05 4.12 -19.63
C PRO A 137 3.67 4.16 -21.02
N GLU A 138 3.14 5.02 -21.90
CA GLU A 138 3.67 5.18 -23.26
C GLU A 138 5.08 5.78 -23.28
N LYS A 139 5.45 6.49 -22.19
CA LYS A 139 6.74 7.16 -22.02
C LYS A 139 7.49 6.59 -20.82
N VAL A 140 8.79 6.38 -20.99
CA VAL A 140 9.68 5.84 -19.95
C VAL A 140 9.69 6.76 -18.73
N GLU A 141 9.66 8.07 -18.91
CA GLU A 141 9.62 9.03 -17.80
C GLU A 141 8.37 8.85 -16.94
N SER A 142 7.21 8.59 -17.55
CA SER A 142 5.97 8.32 -16.80
C SER A 142 6.05 7.02 -16.00
N LEU A 143 6.73 6.01 -16.53
CA LEU A 143 7.02 4.77 -15.80
C LEU A 143 7.97 5.02 -14.63
N LEU A 144 9.08 5.70 -14.86
CA LEU A 144 10.08 6.02 -13.83
C LEU A 144 9.47 6.84 -12.70
N GLU A 145 8.65 7.85 -13.02
CA GLU A 145 7.96 8.66 -12.01
C GLU A 145 7.00 7.82 -11.16
N ARG A 146 6.33 6.83 -11.77
CA ARG A 146 5.44 5.92 -11.06
C ARG A 146 6.21 4.96 -10.15
N LEU A 147 7.38 4.48 -10.58
CA LEU A 147 8.26 3.65 -9.76
C LEU A 147 8.79 4.43 -8.54
N ILE A 148 9.27 5.66 -8.76
CA ILE A 148 9.79 6.54 -7.71
C ILE A 148 8.69 6.90 -6.69
N LYS A 149 7.52 7.37 -7.15
CA LYS A 149 6.39 7.68 -6.23
C LYS A 149 5.86 6.43 -5.53
N GLY A 150 6.08 5.24 -6.10
CA GLY A 150 5.73 3.96 -5.51
C GLY A 150 6.71 3.42 -4.49
N LEU A 151 7.88 4.05 -4.31
CA LEU A 151 9.00 3.49 -3.55
C LEU A 151 8.64 3.17 -2.09
N HIS A 152 8.02 4.11 -1.37
CA HIS A 152 7.59 3.87 0.01
C HIS A 152 6.59 2.71 0.12
N ARG A 153 5.68 2.56 -0.85
CA ARG A 153 4.75 1.42 -0.91
C ARG A 153 5.46 0.11 -1.20
N ALA A 154 6.51 0.13 -2.02
CA ALA A 154 7.33 -1.04 -2.32
C ALA A 154 8.17 -1.50 -1.11
N MET A 155 8.58 -0.57 -0.24
CA MET A 155 9.30 -0.90 1.00
C MET A 155 8.41 -1.65 2.02
N HIS A 156 7.11 -1.33 2.09
CA HIS A 156 6.20 -1.89 3.10
C HIS A 156 6.21 -3.44 3.21
N PRO A 157 6.03 -4.24 2.14
CA PRO A 157 6.09 -5.70 2.23
C PRO A 157 7.49 -6.24 2.58
N LEU A 158 8.55 -5.44 2.39
CA LEU A 158 9.93 -5.80 2.72
C LEU A 158 10.27 -5.51 4.19
N THR A 159 9.61 -4.52 4.79
CA THR A 159 9.70 -4.20 6.23
C THR A 159 8.72 -5.04 7.07
N HIS A 160 7.59 -5.47 6.49
CA HIS A 160 6.55 -6.27 7.18
C HIS A 160 6.46 -7.68 6.59
N ARG A 161 7.57 -8.43 6.66
CA ARG A 161 7.65 -9.78 6.08
C ARG A 161 6.92 -10.83 6.93
N ARG A 162 6.69 -12.00 6.33
CA ARG A 162 6.06 -13.15 6.98
C ARG A 162 6.89 -13.60 8.20
N LYS A 163 6.21 -14.13 9.23
CA LYS A 163 6.83 -14.67 10.46
C LYS A 163 8.01 -15.59 10.12
N GLY A 164 9.15 -15.36 10.76
CA GLY A 164 10.39 -16.12 10.55
C GLY A 164 11.25 -15.66 9.37
N SER A 165 10.84 -14.66 8.58
CA SER A 165 11.68 -14.06 7.54
C SER A 165 12.52 -12.90 8.08
N GLN A 166 13.75 -12.74 7.56
CA GLN A 166 14.58 -11.57 7.82
C GLN A 166 13.93 -10.30 7.26
N VAL A 167 13.57 -9.38 8.15
CA VAL A 167 13.05 -8.06 7.80
C VAL A 167 14.15 -7.22 7.17
N LEU A 168 13.83 -6.49 6.11
CA LEU A 168 14.70 -5.46 5.53
C LEU A 168 14.42 -4.12 6.19
N SER A 169 15.48 -3.33 6.40
CA SER A 169 15.40 -1.96 6.91
C SER A 169 16.01 -0.99 5.90
N PHE A 170 15.48 0.23 5.85
CA PHE A 170 15.93 1.30 4.94
C PHE A 170 16.44 2.48 5.77
N ASN A 171 17.68 2.37 6.23
CA ASN A 171 18.26 3.28 7.22
C ASN A 171 19.30 4.24 6.62
N ASN A 172 19.84 3.92 5.44
CA ASN A 172 20.85 4.72 4.75
C ASN A 172 20.48 4.89 3.25
N GLU A 173 21.25 5.73 2.52
CA GLU A 173 21.02 5.94 1.08
C GLU A 173 21.14 4.63 0.27
N TYR A 174 22.15 3.80 0.53
CA TYR A 174 22.39 2.56 -0.20
C TYR A 174 21.20 1.58 -0.13
N ASP A 175 20.55 1.47 1.03
CA ASP A 175 19.36 0.61 1.17
C ASP A 175 18.23 1.06 0.21
N VAL A 176 18.05 2.38 0.07
CA VAL A 176 17.06 2.99 -0.82
C VAL A 176 17.48 2.82 -2.29
N GLN A 177 18.76 2.98 -2.57
CA GLN A 177 19.36 2.77 -3.89
C GLN A 177 19.14 1.34 -4.37
N ASP A 178 19.43 0.34 -3.53
CA ASP A 178 19.28 -1.08 -3.87
C ASP A 178 17.84 -1.43 -4.26
N LEU A 179 16.86 -0.92 -3.50
CA LEU A 179 15.46 -1.13 -3.84
C LEU A 179 15.08 -0.40 -5.15
N LEU A 180 15.49 0.86 -5.30
CA LEU A 180 15.21 1.61 -6.52
C LEU A 180 15.80 0.91 -7.74
N HIS A 181 17.04 0.45 -7.65
CA HIS A 181 17.72 -0.32 -8.70
C HIS A 181 16.95 -1.60 -9.05
N ALA A 182 16.50 -2.35 -8.03
CA ALA A 182 15.69 -3.55 -8.22
C ALA A 182 14.36 -3.25 -8.94
N LEU A 183 13.74 -2.10 -8.67
CA LEU A 183 12.51 -1.66 -9.34
C LEU A 183 12.76 -1.21 -10.79
N LEU A 184 13.94 -0.68 -11.10
CA LEU A 184 14.29 -0.16 -12.43
C LEU A 184 14.71 -1.26 -13.42
N ARG A 185 15.47 -2.26 -12.96
CA ARG A 185 16.06 -3.31 -13.82
C ARG A 185 15.09 -4.04 -14.75
N PRO A 186 13.83 -4.33 -14.37
CA PRO A 186 12.89 -4.98 -15.28
C PRO A 186 12.51 -4.12 -16.50
N TRP A 187 12.74 -2.81 -16.45
CA TRP A 187 12.24 -1.84 -17.42
C TRP A 187 13.34 -1.13 -18.19
N VAL A 188 14.50 -0.91 -17.57
CA VAL A 188 15.62 -0.19 -18.15
C VAL A 188 16.80 -1.16 -18.30
N GLN A 189 17.21 -1.38 -19.54
CA GLN A 189 18.24 -2.37 -19.88
C GLN A 189 19.66 -1.89 -19.53
N ASP A 190 19.96 -0.61 -19.73
CA ASP A 190 21.26 0.00 -19.41
C ASP A 190 21.12 0.98 -18.24
N ILE A 191 21.52 0.53 -17.06
CA ILE A 191 21.63 1.33 -15.83
C ILE A 191 23.09 1.24 -15.39
N ARG A 192 23.77 2.37 -15.30
CA ARG A 192 25.15 2.47 -14.80
C ARG A 192 25.11 2.99 -13.37
N PRO A 193 25.22 2.11 -12.36
CA PRO A 193 25.39 2.55 -11.00
C PRO A 193 26.80 3.11 -10.83
N GLU A 194 26.96 4.08 -9.93
CA GLU A 194 28.27 4.55 -9.48
C GLU A 194 29.15 5.20 -10.59
N GLU A 195 28.55 5.81 -11.61
CA GLU A 195 29.29 6.48 -12.69
C GLU A 195 29.94 7.78 -12.20
N PHE A 196 31.22 7.99 -12.49
CA PHE A 196 31.96 9.18 -12.06
C PHE A 196 31.80 10.36 -13.04
N THR A 197 31.66 11.57 -12.50
CA THR A 197 31.78 12.80 -13.29
C THR A 197 33.24 13.09 -13.66
N PRO A 198 33.50 13.87 -14.74
CA PRO A 198 34.77 14.55 -14.90
C PRO A 198 35.16 15.32 -13.62
N SER A 199 36.46 15.39 -13.32
CA SER A 199 36.96 16.07 -12.12
C SER A 199 36.66 17.57 -12.14
N TYR A 200 36.16 18.11 -11.03
CA TYR A 200 35.93 19.54 -10.81
C TYR A 200 36.57 19.98 -9.49
N ALA A 201 37.33 21.07 -9.51
CA ALA A 201 38.05 21.60 -8.35
C ALA A 201 38.87 20.56 -7.55
N GLY A 202 39.38 19.52 -8.23
CA GLY A 202 40.17 18.44 -7.62
C GLY A 202 39.36 17.26 -7.06
N SER A 203 38.02 17.26 -7.16
CA SER A 203 37.16 16.15 -6.77
C SER A 203 36.34 15.61 -7.95
N SER A 204 35.98 14.33 -7.91
CA SER A 204 34.97 13.76 -8.81
C SER A 204 33.80 13.30 -7.94
N THR A 205 32.57 13.54 -8.39
CA THR A 205 31.37 13.05 -7.71
C THR A 205 30.88 11.82 -8.45
N ARG A 206 30.31 10.90 -7.70
CA ARG A 206 29.80 9.63 -8.19
C ARG A 206 28.29 9.68 -8.20
N MET A 207 27.69 9.47 -9.36
CA MET A 207 26.24 9.43 -9.53
C MET A 207 25.69 8.11 -9.02
N ASP A 208 24.50 8.13 -8.43
CA ASP A 208 23.85 6.90 -7.97
C ASP A 208 23.44 6.02 -9.16
N PHE A 209 22.62 6.54 -10.09
CA PHE A 209 22.23 5.82 -11.30
C PHE A 209 22.23 6.73 -12.53
N LEU A 210 23.08 6.43 -13.51
CA LEU A 210 22.99 6.99 -14.86
C LEU A 210 22.19 6.04 -15.76
N LEU A 211 21.22 6.58 -16.50
CA LEU A 211 20.43 5.91 -17.52
C LEU A 211 20.78 6.54 -18.88
N PRO A 212 21.83 6.06 -19.58
CA PRO A 212 22.43 6.76 -20.72
C PRO A 212 21.45 6.98 -21.88
N ALA A 213 20.65 5.96 -22.19
CA ALA A 213 19.64 6.02 -23.26
C ALA A 213 18.59 7.14 -23.04
N HIS A 214 18.39 7.55 -21.79
CA HIS A 214 17.43 8.59 -21.40
C HIS A 214 18.10 9.91 -21.00
N LYS A 215 19.44 9.96 -21.05
CA LYS A 215 20.28 11.06 -20.56
C LYS A 215 19.84 11.56 -19.18
N LEU A 216 19.51 10.61 -18.30
CA LEU A 216 18.88 10.85 -17.02
C LEU A 216 19.74 10.28 -15.90
N VAL A 217 19.96 11.09 -14.87
CA VAL A 217 20.55 10.66 -13.61
C VAL A 217 19.46 10.63 -12.55
N LEU A 218 19.40 9.54 -11.79
CA LEU A 218 18.63 9.46 -10.54
C LEU A 218 19.63 9.60 -9.39
N GLU A 219 19.43 10.61 -8.55
CA GLU A 219 20.22 10.85 -7.34
C GLU A 219 19.33 10.62 -6.13
N THR A 220 19.76 9.82 -5.17
CA THR A 220 18.97 9.45 -4.00
C THR A 220 19.54 10.07 -2.73
N LYS A 221 18.66 10.53 -1.85
CA LYS A 221 19.04 11.05 -0.52
C LYS A 221 18.07 10.55 0.53
N ILE A 222 18.57 10.27 1.74
CA ILE A 222 17.71 9.94 2.89
C ILE A 222 17.79 11.02 3.96
N VAL A 223 16.63 11.48 4.43
CA VAL A 223 16.57 12.46 5.51
C VAL A 223 16.69 11.76 6.86
N ARG A 224 17.88 11.82 7.43
CA ARG A 224 18.22 11.15 8.70
C ARG A 224 17.64 11.85 9.92
N ASP A 225 17.66 13.19 9.92
CA ASP A 225 17.20 14.02 11.02
C ASP A 225 16.85 15.46 10.54
N ARG A 226 16.35 16.28 11.47
CA ARG A 226 15.99 17.69 11.22
C ARG A 226 17.17 18.59 10.83
N ASN A 227 18.40 18.27 11.23
CA ASN A 227 19.58 19.04 10.86
C ASN A 227 20.01 18.68 9.44
N HIS A 228 19.94 17.39 9.06
CA HIS A 228 20.19 16.93 7.70
C HIS A 228 19.17 17.52 6.72
N ALA A 229 17.89 17.56 7.10
CA ALA A 229 16.82 18.17 6.30
C ALA A 229 17.14 19.60 5.85
N LYS A 230 17.89 20.38 6.65
CA LYS A 230 18.29 21.75 6.32
C LYS A 230 19.44 21.84 5.32
N LYS A 231 20.26 20.78 5.19
CA LYS A 231 21.48 20.74 4.36
C LYS A 231 21.27 20.04 3.03
N ILE A 232 20.19 19.26 2.89
CA ILE A 232 19.95 18.44 1.70
C ILE A 232 19.87 19.28 0.42
N GLY A 233 19.37 20.51 0.51
CA GLY A 233 19.35 21.44 -0.63
C GLY A 233 20.75 21.83 -1.10
N ASP A 234 21.65 22.13 -0.15
CA ASP A 234 23.04 22.51 -0.47
C ASP A 234 23.77 21.35 -1.15
N GLU A 235 23.57 20.11 -0.68
CA GLU A 235 24.12 18.91 -1.30
C GLU A 235 23.64 18.76 -2.75
N LEU A 236 22.32 18.84 -2.97
CA LEU A 236 21.75 18.69 -4.32
C LEU A 236 22.15 19.83 -5.28
N ILE A 237 22.44 21.03 -4.77
CA ILE A 237 22.99 22.12 -5.58
C ILE A 237 24.40 21.77 -6.07
N ILE A 238 25.23 21.19 -5.20
CA ILE A 238 26.58 20.71 -5.57
C ILE A 238 26.48 19.58 -6.59
N ASP A 239 25.58 18.62 -6.39
CA ASP A 239 25.39 17.50 -7.31
C ASP A 239 24.93 18.01 -8.70
N THR A 240 23.97 18.95 -8.72
CA THR A 240 23.51 19.64 -9.95
C THR A 240 24.66 20.31 -10.71
N GLU A 241 25.54 21.00 -9.99
CA GLU A 241 26.71 21.69 -10.53
C GLU A 241 27.72 20.72 -11.16
N HIS A 242 27.93 19.56 -10.53
CA HIS A 242 28.88 18.55 -11.00
C HIS A 242 28.31 17.76 -12.19
N TYR A 243 27.04 17.36 -12.11
CA TYR A 243 26.43 16.44 -13.07
C TYR A 243 26.16 17.08 -14.43
N ARG A 244 25.90 18.39 -14.49
CA ARG A 244 25.66 19.10 -15.76
C ARG A 244 26.83 19.06 -16.75
N ARG A 245 28.05 18.76 -16.28
CA ARG A 245 29.25 18.61 -17.12
C ARG A 245 29.33 17.24 -17.78
N HIS A 246 28.56 16.26 -17.32
CA HIS A 246 28.56 14.93 -17.90
C HIS A 246 27.77 14.93 -19.21
N MET A 247 28.39 14.43 -20.29
CA MET A 247 27.82 14.52 -21.65
C MET A 247 26.46 13.82 -21.77
N ASP A 248 26.30 12.72 -21.04
CA ASP A 248 25.07 11.92 -20.99
C ASP A 248 24.13 12.29 -19.85
N CYS A 249 24.35 13.42 -19.16
CA CYS A 249 23.43 13.94 -18.15
C CYS A 249 22.74 15.20 -18.67
N LYS A 250 21.45 15.10 -19.00
CA LYS A 250 20.59 16.23 -19.40
C LYS A 250 19.42 16.42 -18.46
N ASN A 251 19.04 15.36 -17.76
CA ASN A 251 18.00 15.38 -16.74
C ASN A 251 18.60 14.83 -15.43
N LEU A 252 18.29 15.49 -14.32
CA LEU A 252 18.62 15.05 -12.97
C LEU A 252 17.33 14.94 -12.16
N TRP A 253 17.03 13.76 -11.66
CA TRP A 253 15.91 13.53 -10.76
C TRP A 253 16.43 13.24 -9.36
N CYS A 254 16.21 14.17 -8.45
CA CYS A 254 16.59 14.03 -7.05
C CYS A 254 15.44 13.34 -6.30
N VAL A 255 15.69 12.14 -5.77
CA VAL A 255 14.74 11.32 -5.01
C VAL A 255 15.11 11.40 -3.53
N ILE A 256 14.39 12.24 -2.80
CA ILE A 256 14.56 12.46 -1.38
C ILE A 256 13.56 11.58 -0.62
N TYR A 257 14.07 10.61 0.13
CA TYR A 257 13.27 9.78 1.02
C TYR A 257 13.29 10.36 2.44
N ASP A 258 12.14 10.83 2.93
CA ASP A 258 11.96 11.44 4.25
C ASP A 258 10.87 10.70 5.05
N PRO A 259 11.15 9.47 5.51
CA PRO A 259 10.14 8.62 6.14
C PRO A 259 9.51 9.24 7.39
N ASN A 260 10.23 10.15 8.05
CA ASN A 260 9.83 10.79 9.29
C ASN A 260 9.33 12.23 9.09
N LYS A 261 9.25 12.72 7.84
CA LYS A 261 8.77 14.07 7.48
C LYS A 261 9.51 15.18 8.21
N PHE A 262 10.84 15.10 8.26
CA PHE A 262 11.68 16.14 8.85
C PHE A 262 11.78 17.40 7.99
N ILE A 263 11.56 17.31 6.69
CA ILE A 263 11.42 18.45 5.77
C ILE A 263 10.03 19.06 5.98
N THR A 264 9.98 20.24 6.57
CA THR A 264 8.71 20.91 6.91
C THR A 264 8.10 21.70 5.74
N ASN A 265 8.91 22.14 4.78
CA ASN A 265 8.47 22.88 3.59
C ASN A 265 9.02 22.22 2.31
N SER A 266 8.50 21.04 1.98
CA SER A 266 8.94 20.26 0.81
C SER A 266 8.63 20.97 -0.51
N GLU A 267 7.52 21.71 -0.60
CA GLU A 267 7.15 22.44 -1.81
C GLU A 267 8.09 23.62 -2.08
N GLY A 268 8.52 24.36 -1.04
CA GLY A 268 9.55 25.40 -1.19
C GLY A 268 10.89 24.82 -1.64
N LEU A 269 11.31 23.70 -1.03
CA LEU A 269 12.55 23.02 -1.45
C LEU A 269 12.49 22.58 -2.92
N LYS A 270 11.36 22.04 -3.38
CA LYS A 270 11.16 21.69 -4.78
C LYS A 270 11.22 22.93 -5.67
N SER A 271 10.48 23.99 -5.34
CA SER A 271 10.47 25.20 -6.18
C SER A 271 11.86 25.83 -6.34
N ASP A 272 12.70 25.76 -5.30
CA ASP A 272 14.04 26.34 -5.32
C ASP A 272 15.03 25.49 -6.13
N LEU A 273 14.84 24.17 -6.19
CA LEU A 273 15.76 23.22 -6.84
C LEU A 273 15.33 22.81 -8.25
N GLU A 274 14.03 22.79 -8.54
CA GLU A 274 13.51 22.31 -9.82
C GLU A 274 13.75 23.31 -10.97
N GLY A 275 13.73 22.77 -12.19
CA GLY A 275 13.76 23.54 -13.43
C GLY A 275 15.10 23.46 -14.16
N LYS A 276 15.20 24.27 -15.22
CA LYS A 276 16.37 24.31 -16.10
C LYS A 276 17.51 25.07 -15.42
N ARG A 277 18.69 24.47 -15.41
CA ARG A 277 19.94 25.02 -14.87
C ARG A 277 20.94 25.12 -16.01
N ILE A 278 21.36 26.34 -16.32
CA ILE A 278 22.24 26.64 -17.46
C ILE A 278 23.50 27.31 -16.94
N SER A 279 24.65 26.85 -17.43
CA SER A 279 25.91 27.58 -17.30
C SER A 279 26.75 27.43 -18.56
N LYS A 280 27.93 28.05 -18.54
CA LYS A 280 28.96 27.87 -19.57
C LYS A 280 29.39 26.41 -19.77
N ASP A 281 29.22 25.57 -18.75
CA ASP A 281 29.71 24.19 -18.72
C ASP A 281 28.63 23.16 -19.07
N GLY A 282 27.39 23.59 -19.32
CA GLY A 282 26.30 22.69 -19.72
C GLY A 282 24.91 23.15 -19.30
N GLU A 283 23.93 22.36 -19.69
CA GLU A 283 22.53 22.50 -19.31
C GLU A 283 22.04 21.21 -18.65
N LEU A 284 21.27 21.36 -17.57
CA LEU A 284 20.63 20.27 -16.84
C LEU A 284 19.20 20.66 -16.45
N ILE A 285 18.25 19.76 -16.60
CA ILE A 285 16.87 19.94 -16.10
C ILE A 285 16.73 19.14 -14.81
N VAL A 286 16.41 19.83 -13.72
CA VAL A 286 16.28 19.23 -12.38
C VAL A 286 14.80 19.01 -12.04
N LYS A 287 14.48 17.82 -11.53
CA LYS A 287 13.18 17.45 -10.96
C LYS A 287 13.38 16.87 -9.56
N VAL A 288 12.52 17.19 -8.61
CA VAL A 288 12.68 16.80 -7.20
C VAL A 288 11.47 16.04 -6.68
N PHE A 289 11.71 14.88 -6.12
CA PHE A 289 10.73 14.05 -5.45
C PHE A 289 11.03 14.03 -3.95
N VAL A 290 10.05 14.38 -3.12
CA VAL A 290 10.11 14.20 -1.66
C VAL A 290 9.06 13.15 -1.31
N LEU A 291 9.52 12.02 -0.77
CA LEU A 291 8.75 10.81 -0.51
C LEU A 291 8.60 10.53 0.99
#